data_AF-A0DTI7-F1
#
_entry.id   AF-A0DTI7-F1
#
_cell.length_a   1.000
_cell.length_b   1.000
_cell.length_c   1.000
_cell.angle_alpha   90.00
_cell.angle_beta   90.00
_cell.angle_gamma   90.00
#
_symmetry.space_group_name_H-M   'P 1'
#
loop_
_entity.id
_entity.type
_entity.pdbx_description
1 polymer ?
#
loop_
_entity_poly.entity_id
_entity_poly.type
_entity_poly.pdbx_seq_one_letter_code
_entity_poly.pdbx_strand_id
1 'polypeptide(L)'
;MYRYVSSELGFRTPALINSIKIFVRDFSDVPSISVSRLNTEEISQALEIHSLSWQQSKDSTKLIKEFTFTNFKQTFVFMGSVSQVADQMQHFPKWVQKGNKVTVEMTTQDCRGISVKDILLAYTMESIANDVESQTVENVCDTIKVQTNQLLNNWNSNFTKTEELFQGFQKNIVQL
;
A
#
# COMPACT_ATOMS: atom_id res chain seq x y z
N MET A 1 -28.52 29.09 -3.80
CA MET A 1 -27.86 28.05 -4.61
C MET A 1 -26.37 28.13 -4.30
N TYR A 2 -25.91 27.42 -3.27
CA TYR A 2 -24.51 27.50 -2.85
C TYR A 2 -23.71 26.36 -3.50
N ARG A 3 -22.72 26.74 -4.30
CA ARG A 3 -21.64 25.86 -4.77
C ARG A 3 -20.69 25.66 -3.59
N TYR A 4 -20.65 24.45 -3.03
CA TYR A 4 -19.58 24.08 -2.10
C TYR A 4 -18.30 23.81 -2.90
N VAL A 5 -17.24 24.54 -2.56
CA VAL A 5 -15.88 24.25 -2.98
C VAL A 5 -15.40 23.09 -2.12
N SER A 6 -15.51 21.87 -2.63
CA SER A 6 -15.11 20.63 -1.96
C SER A 6 -13.59 20.40 -2.10
N SER A 7 -12.77 21.32 -1.58
CA SER A 7 -11.31 21.22 -1.69
C SER A 7 -10.58 20.99 -0.37
N GLU A 8 -11.27 20.98 0.78
CA GLU A 8 -10.61 20.83 2.09
C GLU A 8 -10.87 19.51 2.80
N LEU A 9 -11.80 18.69 2.31
CA LEU A 9 -11.97 17.30 2.71
C LEU A 9 -11.75 16.44 1.46
N GLY A 10 -10.54 15.90 1.32
CA GLY A 10 -10.27 14.86 0.33
C GLY A 10 -11.39 13.81 0.40
N PHE A 11 -11.98 13.50 -0.75
CA PHE A 11 -13.28 12.87 -0.94
C PHE A 11 -13.36 11.43 -0.38
N ARG A 12 -13.39 11.28 0.94
CA ARG A 12 -13.62 9.99 1.60
C ARG A 12 -15.11 9.65 1.55
N THR A 13 -15.64 9.18 0.43
CA THR A 13 -17.03 8.68 0.41
C THR A 13 -17.09 7.22 0.86
N PRO A 14 -18.14 6.78 1.57
CA PRO A 14 -18.31 5.36 1.92
C PRO A 14 -18.31 4.45 0.69
N ALA A 15 -18.85 4.93 -0.44
CA ALA A 15 -18.84 4.20 -1.70
C ALA A 15 -17.41 3.98 -2.22
N LEU A 16 -16.56 5.01 -2.15
CA LEU A 16 -15.15 4.92 -2.55
C LEU A 16 -14.35 3.99 -1.64
N ILE A 17 -14.56 4.07 -0.31
CA ILE A 17 -13.89 3.16 0.63
C ILE A 17 -14.32 1.71 0.35
N ASN A 18 -15.62 1.47 0.13
CA ASN A 18 -16.12 0.14 -0.16
C ASN A 18 -15.63 -0.44 -1.49
N SER A 19 -15.27 0.39 -2.49
CA SER A 19 -14.75 -0.11 -3.76
C SER A 19 -13.29 -0.59 -3.67
N ILE A 20 -12.52 -0.09 -2.70
CA ILE A 20 -11.10 -0.46 -2.50
C ILE A 20 -10.88 -1.39 -1.30
N LYS A 21 -11.83 -1.47 -0.36
CA LYS A 21 -11.69 -2.23 0.88
C LYS A 21 -11.64 -3.73 0.59
N ILE A 22 -10.53 -4.35 1.00
CA ILE A 22 -10.38 -5.81 1.05
C ILE A 22 -10.01 -6.25 2.45
N PHE A 23 -10.55 -7.40 2.84
CA PHE A 23 -10.16 -8.07 4.07
C PHE A 23 -9.19 -9.19 3.74
N VAL A 24 -8.00 -9.17 4.34
CA VAL A 24 -6.94 -10.15 4.09
C VAL A 24 -6.57 -10.79 5.42
N ARG A 25 -6.65 -12.14 5.50
CA ARG A 25 -6.25 -12.90 6.69
C ARG A 25 -4.83 -13.42 6.55
N ASP A 26 -4.51 -13.90 5.37
CA ASP A 26 -3.18 -14.37 4.99
C ASP A 26 -2.81 -13.86 3.60
N PHE A 27 -1.52 -13.69 3.33
CA PHE A 27 -1.04 -13.33 1.99
C PHE A 27 -1.40 -14.39 0.94
N SER A 28 -1.54 -15.66 1.33
CA SER A 28 -1.99 -16.73 0.43
C SER A 28 -3.42 -16.59 -0.05
N ASP A 29 -4.22 -15.71 0.56
CA ASP A 29 -5.59 -15.41 0.12
C ASP A 29 -5.61 -14.45 -1.08
N VAL A 30 -4.55 -13.66 -1.25
CA VAL A 30 -4.45 -12.59 -2.26
C VAL A 30 -4.67 -13.07 -3.69
N PRO A 31 -4.14 -14.22 -4.14
CA PRO A 31 -4.40 -14.71 -5.50
C PRO A 31 -5.90 -14.82 -5.83
N SER A 32 -6.72 -15.19 -4.85
CA SER A 32 -8.18 -15.41 -5.01
C SER A 32 -9.00 -14.11 -5.00
N ILE A 33 -8.39 -12.96 -4.70
CA ILE A 33 -9.08 -11.67 -4.68
C ILE A 33 -9.37 -11.24 -6.12
N SER A 34 -10.66 -10.99 -6.41
CA SER A 34 -11.09 -10.37 -7.65
C SER A 34 -10.58 -8.93 -7.71
N VAL A 35 -9.92 -8.58 -8.81
CA VAL A 35 -9.31 -7.26 -9.00
C VAL A 35 -9.98 -6.48 -10.12
N SER A 36 -10.17 -5.20 -9.88
CA SER A 36 -10.49 -4.20 -10.90
C SER A 36 -9.37 -3.16 -10.95
N ARG A 37 -9.25 -2.50 -12.10
CA ARG A 37 -8.37 -1.35 -12.22
C ARG A 37 -8.94 -0.20 -11.40
N LEU A 38 -8.11 0.36 -10.51
CA LEU A 38 -8.46 1.53 -9.72
C LEU A 38 -8.35 2.82 -10.56
N ASN A 39 -9.25 3.77 -10.31
CA ASN A 39 -9.14 5.13 -10.83
C ASN A 39 -8.26 6.02 -9.94
N THR A 40 -7.98 7.25 -10.38
CA THR A 40 -7.09 8.19 -9.69
C THR A 40 -7.57 8.51 -8.27
N GLU A 41 -8.87 8.64 -8.07
CA GLU A 41 -9.50 8.92 -6.79
C GLU A 41 -9.36 7.74 -5.83
N GLU A 42 -9.64 6.53 -6.28
CA GLU A 42 -9.49 5.27 -5.54
C GLU A 42 -8.04 5.06 -5.11
N ILE A 43 -7.09 5.29 -6.02
CA ILE A 43 -5.66 5.19 -5.71
C ILE A 43 -5.27 6.21 -4.65
N SER A 44 -5.66 7.48 -4.83
CA SER A 44 -5.32 8.55 -3.88
C SER A 44 -5.90 8.25 -2.50
N GLN A 45 -7.13 7.74 -2.45
CA GLN A 45 -7.78 7.36 -1.21
C GLN A 45 -7.09 6.17 -0.52
N ALA A 46 -6.71 5.15 -1.29
CA ALA A 46 -6.02 3.98 -0.77
C ALA A 46 -4.63 4.35 -0.22
N LEU A 47 -3.89 5.20 -0.91
CA LEU A 47 -2.61 5.73 -0.42
C LEU A 47 -2.79 6.50 0.89
N GLU A 48 -3.84 7.32 0.99
CA GLU A 48 -4.14 8.07 2.21
C GLU A 48 -4.51 7.16 3.40
N ILE A 49 -5.40 6.18 3.18
CA ILE A 49 -5.85 5.22 4.21
C ILE A 49 -4.66 4.47 4.81
N HIS A 50 -3.69 4.11 3.98
CA HIS A 50 -2.50 3.36 4.40
C HIS A 50 -1.28 4.23 4.66
N SER A 51 -1.43 5.57 4.61
CA SER A 51 -0.34 6.54 4.83
C SER A 51 0.89 6.28 3.95
N LEU A 52 0.65 5.94 2.68
CA LEU A 52 1.68 5.59 1.70
C LEU A 52 2.13 6.82 0.92
N SER A 53 3.44 7.02 0.86
CA SER A 53 4.07 8.13 0.11
C SER A 53 4.46 7.74 -1.33
N TRP A 54 3.73 6.79 -1.91
CA TRP A 54 3.94 6.31 -3.29
C TRP A 54 3.33 7.28 -4.30
N GLN A 55 3.89 7.32 -5.50
CA GLN A 55 3.43 8.21 -6.57
C GLN A 55 2.81 7.43 -7.71
N GLN A 56 1.80 8.01 -8.36
CA GLN A 56 1.23 7.46 -9.59
C GLN A 56 2.09 7.85 -10.79
N SER A 57 2.20 6.96 -11.78
CA SER A 57 2.68 7.34 -13.11
C SER A 57 1.73 8.34 -13.76
N LYS A 58 2.22 9.09 -14.77
CA LYS A 58 1.44 10.14 -15.44
C LYS A 58 0.12 9.66 -16.07
N ASP A 59 0.05 8.38 -16.41
CA ASP A 59 -1.10 7.70 -17.01
C ASP A 59 -1.92 6.88 -15.98
N SER A 60 -1.58 6.97 -14.68
CA SER A 60 -2.18 6.22 -13.58
C SER A 60 -2.25 4.71 -13.83
N THR A 61 -1.24 4.15 -14.49
CA THR A 61 -1.12 2.70 -14.73
C THR A 61 -0.17 2.01 -13.76
N LYS A 62 0.67 2.78 -13.04
CA LYS A 62 1.68 2.26 -12.12
C LYS A 62 1.81 3.08 -10.85
N LEU A 63 2.10 2.41 -9.74
CA LEU A 63 2.62 3.06 -8.52
C LEU A 63 4.14 2.97 -8.51
N ILE A 64 4.79 4.05 -8.10
CA ILE A 64 6.24 4.20 -8.15
C ILE A 64 6.76 4.73 -6.81
N LYS A 65 7.84 4.13 -6.31
CA LYS A 65 8.58 4.58 -5.12
C LYS A 65 10.05 4.24 -5.24
N GLU A 66 10.91 5.11 -4.72
CA GLU A 66 12.32 4.81 -4.47
C GLU A 66 12.54 4.62 -2.97
N PHE A 67 13.09 3.46 -2.60
CA PHE A 67 13.60 3.19 -1.27
C PHE A 67 15.11 3.44 -1.26
N THR A 68 15.62 4.12 -0.23
CA THR A 68 17.05 4.39 -0.06
C THR A 68 17.50 3.87 1.29
N PHE A 69 18.45 2.93 1.29
CA PHE A 69 18.96 2.28 2.50
C PHE A 69 20.35 2.79 2.85
N THR A 70 20.87 2.48 4.04
CA THR A 70 22.22 2.92 4.44
C THR A 70 23.31 2.24 3.61
N ASN A 71 23.12 0.96 3.26
CA ASN A 71 24.13 0.19 2.55
C ASN A 71 23.51 -0.89 1.64
N PHE A 72 24.36 -1.53 0.84
CA PHE A 72 23.97 -2.57 -0.11
C PHE A 72 23.43 -3.85 0.56
N LYS A 73 23.84 -4.17 1.79
CA LYS A 73 23.32 -5.37 2.46
C LYS A 73 21.85 -5.18 2.83
N GLN A 74 21.50 -4.00 3.35
CA GLN A 74 20.10 -3.66 3.65
C GLN A 74 19.20 -3.72 2.42
N THR A 75 19.67 -3.27 1.24
CA THR A 75 18.85 -3.39 0.02
C THR A 75 18.55 -4.84 -0.32
N PHE A 76 19.51 -5.75 -0.15
CA PHE A 76 19.32 -7.18 -0.40
C PHE A 76 18.37 -7.82 0.60
N VAL A 77 18.49 -7.50 1.89
CA VAL A 77 17.58 -8.00 2.93
C VAL A 77 16.15 -7.50 2.69
N PHE A 78 15.99 -6.22 2.32
CA PHE A 78 14.69 -5.67 1.90
C PHE A 78 14.10 -6.46 0.73
N MET A 79 14.86 -6.61 -0.36
CA MET A 79 14.41 -7.30 -1.56
C MET A 79 14.06 -8.76 -1.26
N GLY A 80 14.90 -9.48 -0.52
CA GLY A 80 14.64 -10.88 -0.15
C GLY A 80 13.38 -11.05 0.71
N SER A 81 13.18 -10.16 1.69
CA SER A 81 11.98 -10.18 2.54
C SER A 81 10.72 -9.87 1.74
N VAL A 82 10.78 -8.91 0.82
CA VAL A 82 9.68 -8.60 -0.11
C VAL A 82 9.41 -9.78 -1.05
N SER A 83 10.44 -10.46 -1.54
CA SER A 83 10.28 -11.62 -2.43
C SER A 83 9.51 -12.76 -1.76
N GLN A 84 9.71 -13.01 -0.46
CA GLN A 84 8.95 -14.01 0.29
C GLN A 84 7.45 -13.68 0.32
N VAL A 85 7.09 -12.43 0.60
CA VAL A 85 5.69 -12.00 0.61
C VAL A 85 5.10 -12.00 -0.80
N ALA A 86 5.83 -11.49 -1.80
CA ALA A 86 5.38 -11.46 -3.18
C ALA A 86 5.06 -12.86 -3.72
N ASP A 87 5.84 -13.87 -3.34
CA ASP A 87 5.60 -15.28 -3.68
C ASP A 87 4.29 -15.81 -3.05
N GLN A 88 4.05 -15.52 -1.77
CA GLN A 88 2.78 -15.86 -1.11
C GLN A 88 1.57 -15.19 -1.78
N MET A 89 1.72 -13.92 -2.14
CA MET A 89 0.68 -13.14 -2.80
C MET A 89 0.46 -13.53 -4.28
N GLN A 90 1.40 -14.26 -4.89
CA GLN A 90 1.53 -14.44 -6.34
C GLN A 90 1.41 -13.10 -7.10
N HIS A 91 2.00 -12.05 -6.54
CA HIS A 91 1.96 -10.69 -7.09
C HIS A 91 3.35 -10.06 -6.97
N PHE A 92 3.99 -9.81 -8.11
CA PHE A 92 5.43 -9.52 -8.15
C PHE A 92 5.70 -8.05 -8.50
N PRO A 93 6.64 -7.39 -7.80
CA PRO A 93 7.07 -6.05 -8.17
C PRO A 93 7.96 -6.09 -9.41
N LYS A 94 7.98 -4.97 -10.14
CA LYS A 94 9.11 -4.64 -10.99
C LYS A 94 10.02 -3.69 -10.22
N TRP A 95 11.31 -3.99 -10.11
CA TRP A 95 12.25 -3.07 -9.47
C TRP A 95 13.57 -2.94 -10.23
N VAL A 96 14.30 -1.87 -9.93
CA VAL A 96 15.68 -1.65 -10.35
C VAL A 96 16.47 -1.23 -9.12
N GLN A 97 17.57 -1.95 -8.83
CA GLN A 97 18.50 -1.58 -7.77
C GLN A 97 19.68 -0.81 -8.36
N LYS A 98 20.05 0.33 -7.74
CA LYS A 98 21.28 1.07 -8.05
C LYS A 98 22.00 1.45 -6.75
N GLY A 99 23.06 0.71 -6.42
CA GLY A 99 23.77 0.89 -5.16
C GLY A 99 22.86 0.60 -3.96
N ASN A 100 22.68 1.58 -3.08
CA ASN A 100 21.81 1.50 -1.90
C ASN A 100 20.35 1.92 -2.17
N LYS A 101 19.96 2.09 -3.43
CA LYS A 101 18.62 2.51 -3.83
C LYS A 101 17.88 1.41 -4.56
N VAL A 102 16.58 1.26 -4.29
CA VAL A 102 15.67 0.34 -4.98
C VAL A 102 14.47 1.14 -5.48
N THR A 103 14.36 1.32 -6.80
CA THR A 103 13.19 1.93 -7.43
C THR A 103 12.20 0.82 -7.78
N VAL A 104 10.96 0.92 -7.30
CA VAL A 104 9.90 -0.06 -7.49
C VAL A 104 8.78 0.53 -8.35
N GLU A 105 8.28 -0.26 -9.29
CA GLU A 105 7.06 -0.04 -10.09
C GLU A 105 6.07 -1.18 -9.79
N MET A 106 4.85 -0.83 -9.38
CA MET A 106 3.75 -1.77 -9.14
C MET A 106 2.64 -1.57 -10.17
N THR A 107 2.13 -2.66 -10.73
CA THR A 107 0.99 -2.69 -11.64
C THR A 107 0.45 -4.12 -11.72
N THR A 108 -0.87 -4.25 -11.82
CA THR A 108 -1.55 -5.54 -12.00
C THR A 108 -1.83 -5.76 -13.49
N GLN A 109 -1.18 -6.78 -14.06
CA GLN A 109 -1.25 -7.06 -15.49
C GLN A 109 -2.67 -7.42 -15.96
N ASP A 110 -3.39 -8.22 -15.16
CA ASP A 110 -4.74 -8.71 -15.47
C ASP A 110 -5.73 -7.57 -15.74
N CYS A 111 -5.63 -6.47 -14.98
CA CYS A 111 -6.47 -5.29 -15.15
C CYS A 111 -5.77 -4.14 -15.89
N ARG A 112 -4.56 -4.37 -16.42
CA ARG A 112 -3.73 -3.38 -17.15
C ARG A 112 -3.61 -2.03 -16.41
N GLY A 113 -3.35 -2.09 -15.12
CA GLY A 113 -3.26 -0.89 -14.28
C GLY A 113 -3.10 -1.23 -12.81
N ILE A 114 -3.25 -0.22 -11.95
CA ILE A 114 -3.13 -0.39 -10.50
C ILE A 114 -4.39 -1.10 -9.97
N SER A 115 -4.20 -2.12 -9.15
CA SER A 115 -5.26 -2.75 -8.37
C SER A 115 -4.99 -2.66 -6.87
N VAL A 116 -5.92 -3.13 -6.05
CA VAL A 116 -5.73 -3.23 -4.61
C VAL A 116 -4.56 -4.15 -4.22
N LYS A 117 -4.19 -5.13 -5.05
CA LYS A 117 -3.01 -5.99 -4.81
C LYS A 117 -1.71 -5.19 -4.84
N ASP A 118 -1.63 -4.19 -5.71
CA ASP A 118 -0.49 -3.27 -5.79
C ASP A 118 -0.37 -2.41 -4.53
N ILE A 119 -1.50 -1.91 -4.01
CA ILE A 119 -1.53 -1.11 -2.77
C ILE A 119 -1.11 -1.97 -1.58
N LEU A 120 -1.60 -3.20 -1.48
CA LEU A 120 -1.26 -4.12 -0.38
C LEU A 120 0.23 -4.47 -0.38
N LEU A 121 0.81 -4.76 -1.55
CA LEU A 121 2.24 -5.05 -1.62
C LEU A 121 3.08 -3.79 -1.33
N ALA A 122 2.67 -2.61 -1.83
CA ALA A 122 3.30 -1.34 -1.49
C ALA A 122 3.28 -1.05 0.03
N TYR A 123 2.14 -1.29 0.70
CA TYR A 123 2.01 -1.18 2.15
C TYR A 123 2.95 -2.14 2.89
N THR A 124 3.04 -3.37 2.40
CA THR A 124 3.94 -4.37 2.99
C THR A 124 5.41 -3.98 2.81
N MET A 125 5.78 -3.43 1.65
CA MET A 125 7.13 -2.92 1.40
C MET A 125 7.51 -1.79 2.36
N GLU A 126 6.61 -0.84 2.64
CA GLU A 126 6.89 0.22 3.63
C GLU A 126 7.16 -0.36 5.03
N SER A 127 6.40 -1.37 5.46
CA SER A 127 6.65 -2.04 6.74
C SER A 127 8.02 -2.74 6.75
N ILE A 128 8.33 -3.50 5.69
CA ILE A 128 9.61 -4.21 5.58
C ILE A 128 10.77 -3.21 5.55
N ALA A 129 10.65 -2.10 4.81
CA ALA A 129 11.68 -1.07 4.76
C ALA A 129 11.95 -0.48 6.16
N ASN A 130 10.91 -0.15 6.92
CA ASN A 130 11.04 0.32 8.30
C ASN A 130 11.72 -0.72 9.22
N ASP A 131 11.39 -2.00 9.06
CA ASP A 131 12.03 -3.07 9.83
C ASP A 131 13.52 -3.22 9.45
N VAL A 132 13.88 -3.10 8.17
CA VAL A 132 15.27 -3.12 7.69
C VAL A 132 16.08 -1.95 8.23
N GLU A 133 15.49 -0.75 8.27
CA GLU A 133 16.17 0.46 8.75
C GLU A 133 16.33 0.47 10.27
N SER A 134 15.42 -0.18 11.01
CA SER A 134 15.44 -0.23 12.48
C SER A 134 16.32 -1.36 13.05
N GLN A 135 16.83 -2.26 12.22
CA GLN A 135 17.61 -3.42 12.64
C GLN A 135 19.04 -3.37 12.09
N THR A 136 19.97 -3.97 12.84
CA THR A 136 21.35 -4.18 12.38
C THR A 136 21.40 -5.34 11.40
N VAL A 137 21.77 -5.06 10.15
CA VAL A 137 22.00 -6.06 9.11
C VAL A 137 23.50 -6.34 9.00
N GLU A 138 23.92 -7.54 9.40
CA GLU A 138 25.33 -7.95 9.34
C GLU A 138 25.65 -8.67 8.03
N ASN A 139 24.71 -9.47 7.51
CA ASN A 139 24.88 -10.31 6.32
C ASN A 139 23.74 -10.12 5.32
N VAL A 140 24.03 -10.38 4.03
CA VAL A 140 23.03 -10.30 2.96
C VAL A 140 21.95 -11.38 3.05
N CYS A 141 22.24 -12.48 3.76
CA CYS A 141 21.31 -13.59 3.99
C CYS A 141 20.49 -13.42 5.27
N ASP A 142 20.69 -12.33 6.02
CA ASP A 142 19.85 -12.05 7.17
C ASP A 142 18.40 -11.93 6.71
N THR A 143 17.49 -12.51 7.48
CA THR A 143 16.05 -12.47 7.16
C THR A 143 15.34 -11.66 8.22
N ILE A 144 14.50 -10.74 7.77
CA ILE A 144 13.60 -10.02 8.67
C ILE A 144 12.31 -10.80 8.75
N LYS A 145 11.94 -11.19 9.97
CA LYS A 145 10.64 -11.83 10.22
C LYS A 145 9.56 -10.76 10.15
N VAL A 146 8.88 -10.70 9.01
CA VAL A 146 7.67 -9.88 8.85
C VAL A 146 6.60 -10.38 9.82
N GLN A 147 6.11 -9.52 10.70
CA GLN A 147 5.02 -9.83 11.63
C GLN A 147 3.68 -9.82 10.89
N THR A 148 3.47 -10.79 9.97
CA THR A 148 2.35 -10.83 9.01
C THR A 148 0.99 -10.62 9.66
N ASN A 149 0.71 -11.29 10.78
CA ASN A 149 -0.56 -11.15 11.48
C ASN A 149 -0.81 -9.71 11.96
N GLN A 150 0.20 -9.08 12.55
CA GLN A 150 0.09 -7.69 13.00
C GLN A 150 -0.06 -6.73 11.81
N LEU A 151 0.71 -6.96 10.74
CA LEU A 151 0.66 -6.16 9.53
C LEU A 151 -0.72 -6.21 8.86
N LEU A 152 -1.28 -7.40 8.66
CA LEU A 152 -2.60 -7.57 8.04
C LEU A 152 -3.73 -7.09 8.96
N ASN A 153 -3.61 -7.25 10.28
CA ASN A 153 -4.55 -6.65 11.22
C ASN A 153 -4.53 -5.11 11.13
N ASN A 154 -3.36 -4.50 11.04
CA ASN A 154 -3.22 -3.05 10.87
C ASN A 154 -3.85 -2.60 9.55
N TRP A 155 -3.53 -3.28 8.44
CA TRP A 155 -4.15 -3.07 7.14
C TRP A 155 -5.68 -3.06 7.22
N ASN A 156 -6.27 -4.12 7.79
CA ASN A 156 -7.72 -4.24 7.93
C ASN A 156 -8.30 -3.12 8.82
N SER A 157 -7.60 -2.76 9.91
CA SER A 157 -8.04 -1.71 10.84
C SER A 157 -8.04 -0.31 10.24
N ASN A 158 -7.16 -0.03 9.27
CA ASN A 158 -7.06 1.29 8.64
C ASN A 158 -8.35 1.64 7.88
N PHE A 159 -8.98 0.64 7.25
CA PHE A 159 -10.30 0.82 6.63
C PHE A 159 -11.36 1.16 7.66
N THR A 160 -11.46 0.38 8.75
CA THR A 160 -12.45 0.60 9.82
C THR A 160 -12.30 1.98 10.46
N LYS A 161 -11.07 2.39 10.80
CA LYS A 161 -10.79 3.73 11.36
C LYS A 161 -11.22 4.84 10.40
N THR A 162 -10.96 4.67 9.11
CA THR A 162 -11.35 5.65 8.09
C THR A 162 -12.86 5.77 7.96
N GLU A 163 -13.59 4.65 8.02
CA GLU A 163 -15.06 4.64 8.03
C GLU A 163 -15.63 5.32 9.28
N GLU A 164 -15.08 5.03 10.46
CA GLU A 164 -15.49 5.64 11.74
C GLU A 164 -15.26 7.15 11.76
N LEU A 165 -14.08 7.61 11.31
CA LEU A 165 -13.77 9.03 11.18
C LEU A 165 -14.80 9.73 10.30
N PHE A 166 -15.12 9.14 9.14
CA PHE A 166 -16.12 9.69 8.23
C PHE A 166 -17.52 9.79 8.87
N GLN A 167 -17.98 8.74 9.57
CA GLN A 167 -19.26 8.76 10.28
C GLN A 167 -19.29 9.83 11.37
N GLY A 168 -18.18 10.05 12.07
CA GLY A 168 -18.03 11.13 13.05
C GLY A 168 -18.20 12.52 12.43
N PHE A 169 -17.57 12.77 11.27
CA PHE A 169 -17.74 14.04 10.55
C PHE A 169 -19.18 14.29 10.11
N GLN A 170 -19.87 13.27 9.59
CA GLN A 170 -21.28 13.41 9.18
C GLN A 170 -22.20 13.77 10.35
N LYS A 171 -22.01 13.16 11.51
CA LYS A 171 -22.80 13.47 12.71
C LYS A 171 -22.63 14.92 13.17
N ASN A 172 -21.40 15.44 13.10
CA ASN A 172 -21.10 16.82 13.49
C ASN A 172 -21.68 17.86 12.53
N ILE A 173 -21.83 17.54 11.24
CA ILE A 173 -22.43 18.44 10.24
C ILE A 173 -23.96 18.51 10.38
N VAL A 174 -24.62 17.42 10.76
CA VAL A 174 -26.09 17.37 10.91
C VAL A 174 -26.57 18.03 12.22
N GLN A 175 -25.67 18.29 13.17
CA GLN A 175 -25.98 18.94 14.46
C GLN A 175 -25.74 20.47 14.47
N LEU A 176 -25.32 21.06 13.34
CA LEU A 176 -25.15 22.51 13.12
C LEU A 176 -26.27 23.04 12.23
#